data_AF-A0A7V9JLP9-F1
#
_entry.id   AF-A0A7V9JLP9-F1
#
_cell.length_a   1.000
_cell.length_b   1.000
_cell.length_c   1.000
_cell.angle_alpha   90.00
_cell.angle_beta   90.00
_cell.angle_gamma   90.00
#
_symmetry.space_group_name_H-M   'P 1'
#
loop_
_entity.id
_entity.type
_entity.pdbx_description
1 polymer ?
#
loop_
_entity_poly.entity_id
_entity_poly.type
_entity_poly.pdbx_seq_one_letter_code
_entity_poly.pdbx_strand_id
1 'polypeptide(L)'
;MSEFDRHVGDYLRMRRALGFNLRREGQVLVQLAAYLEQAGAEHLTTELALRWARLPQNVAPINWAHRLGAARGFATYLKTINPDTEIPAPGLLPASAPRPTPYLWSPTDVGRLLQATHQLRPLLRAVTHEALFGLIAASGMRLGEALGLSRDDVNLTDGLLTIQETKFGHTRLVPLHPTVT
;
A
#
# COMPACT_ATOMS: atom_id res chain seq x y z
N MET A 1 -13.12 23.10 -11.31
CA MET A 1 -11.99 22.56 -10.53
C MET A 1 -11.82 23.48 -9.34
N SER A 2 -11.95 22.93 -8.14
CA SER A 2 -12.01 23.73 -6.93
C SER A 2 -10.65 24.17 -6.43
N GLU A 3 -10.64 25.12 -5.49
CA GLU A 3 -9.41 25.52 -4.83
C GLU A 3 -8.77 24.35 -4.06
N PHE A 4 -9.58 23.54 -3.36
CA PHE A 4 -9.08 22.35 -2.69
C PHE A 4 -8.54 21.31 -3.67
N ASP A 5 -9.20 21.06 -4.81
CA ASP A 5 -8.69 20.15 -5.85
C ASP A 5 -7.31 20.57 -6.36
N ARG A 6 -7.15 21.87 -6.60
CA ARG A 6 -5.86 22.44 -7.04
C ARG A 6 -4.78 22.20 -5.99
N HIS A 7 -5.07 22.51 -4.73
CA HIS A 7 -4.13 22.28 -3.62
C HIS A 7 -3.80 20.80 -3.41
N VAL A 8 -4.76 19.89 -3.57
CA VAL A 8 -4.50 18.44 -3.54
C VAL A 8 -3.55 18.05 -4.68
N GLY A 9 -3.77 18.57 -5.88
CA GLY A 9 -2.87 18.36 -7.02
C GLY A 9 -1.44 18.84 -6.75
N ASP A 10 -1.30 20.07 -6.23
CA ASP A 10 -0.01 20.67 -5.87
C ASP A 10 0.71 19.88 -4.77
N TYR A 11 -0.01 19.52 -3.71
CA TYR A 11 0.50 18.70 -2.61
C TYR A 11 1.02 17.34 -3.09
N LEU A 12 0.22 16.63 -3.90
CA LEU A 12 0.58 15.32 -4.41
C LEU A 12 1.77 15.40 -5.36
N ARG A 13 1.82 16.41 -6.24
CA ARG A 13 2.97 16.66 -7.11
C ARG A 13 4.24 16.89 -6.30
N MET A 14 4.20 17.79 -5.32
CA MET A 14 5.34 18.09 -4.45
C MET A 14 5.82 16.84 -3.71
N ARG A 15 4.92 16.11 -3.05
CA ARG A 15 5.29 14.93 -2.28
C ARG A 15 5.84 13.81 -3.17
N ARG A 16 5.33 13.64 -4.39
CA ARG A 16 5.88 12.66 -5.34
C ARG A 16 7.26 13.05 -5.84
N ALA A 17 7.53 14.33 -6.07
CA ALA A 17 8.88 14.81 -6.39
C ALA A 17 9.89 14.54 -5.26
N LEU A 18 9.42 14.47 -4.00
CA LEU A 18 10.21 14.07 -2.84
C LEU A 18 10.31 12.54 -2.65
N GLY A 19 9.87 11.74 -3.63
CA GLY A 19 9.99 10.27 -3.61
C GLY A 19 8.84 9.52 -2.93
N PHE A 20 7.77 10.19 -2.49
CA PHE A 20 6.61 9.50 -1.91
C PHE A 20 5.62 9.03 -2.99
N ASN A 21 5.22 7.75 -2.99
CA ASN A 21 4.28 7.22 -3.99
C ASN A 21 2.84 7.78 -3.80
N LEU A 22 2.35 7.84 -2.55
CA LEU A 22 1.04 8.38 -2.15
C LEU A 22 -0.15 7.86 -2.99
N ARG A 23 -0.17 6.57 -3.35
CA ARG A 23 -1.26 6.00 -4.17
C ARG A 23 -2.60 6.09 -3.45
N ARG A 24 -2.64 5.61 -2.21
CA ARG A 24 -3.88 5.56 -1.42
C ARG A 24 -4.26 6.96 -0.91
N GLU A 25 -3.28 7.71 -0.41
CA GLU A 25 -3.45 9.08 0.06
C GLU A 25 -3.99 9.96 -1.07
N GLY A 26 -3.48 9.82 -2.29
CA GLY A 26 -3.97 10.57 -3.44
C GLY A 26 -5.45 10.33 -3.74
N GLN A 27 -5.92 9.07 -3.66
CA GLN A 27 -7.33 8.76 -3.86
C GLN A 27 -8.22 9.37 -2.78
N VAL A 28 -7.83 9.25 -1.51
CA VAL A 28 -8.66 9.77 -0.41
C VAL A 28 -8.60 11.29 -0.31
N LEU A 29 -7.50 11.94 -0.70
CA LEU A 29 -7.41 13.40 -0.67
C LEU A 29 -8.32 14.07 -1.71
N VAL A 30 -8.52 13.45 -2.87
CA VAL A 30 -9.55 13.91 -3.83
C VAL A 30 -10.96 13.82 -3.22
N GLN A 31 -11.25 12.75 -2.47
CA GLN A 31 -12.52 12.63 -1.76
C GLN A 31 -12.68 13.65 -0.62
N LEU A 32 -11.57 14.05 0.01
CA LEU A 32 -11.58 15.10 1.04
C LEU A 32 -11.86 16.46 0.42
N ALA A 33 -11.23 16.81 -0.71
CA ALA A 33 -11.48 18.06 -1.43
C ALA A 33 -12.97 18.19 -1.79
N ALA A 34 -13.52 17.18 -2.47
CA ALA A 34 -14.93 17.16 -2.82
C ALA A 34 -15.87 17.28 -1.61
N TYR A 35 -15.50 16.68 -0.47
CA TYR A 35 -16.27 16.80 0.76
C TYR A 35 -16.24 18.21 1.36
N LEU A 36 -15.06 18.85 1.39
CA LEU A 36 -14.91 20.21 1.91
C LEU A 36 -15.70 21.22 1.07
N GLU A 37 -15.70 21.04 -0.25
CA GLU A 37 -16.52 21.84 -1.15
C GLU A 37 -18.01 21.66 -0.91
N GLN A 38 -18.49 20.42 -0.78
CA GLN A 38 -19.89 20.13 -0.49
C GLN A 38 -20.32 20.72 0.87
N ALA A 39 -19.39 20.81 1.82
CA ALA A 39 -19.61 21.44 3.10
C ALA A 39 -19.54 22.99 3.06
N GLY A 40 -19.19 23.59 1.91
CA GLY A 40 -19.00 25.03 1.77
C GLY A 40 -17.85 25.56 2.64
N ALA A 41 -16.85 24.73 2.94
CA ALA A 41 -15.77 25.10 3.83
C ALA A 41 -14.80 26.07 3.15
N GLU A 42 -14.46 27.17 3.81
CA GLU A 42 -13.43 28.10 3.35
C GLU A 42 -12.01 27.60 3.68
N HIS A 43 -11.87 26.85 4.77
CA HIS A 43 -10.62 26.27 5.23
C HIS A 43 -10.86 24.88 5.84
N LEU A 44 -9.82 24.05 5.86
CA LEU A 44 -9.88 22.73 6.48
C LEU A 44 -9.81 22.88 8.00
N THR A 45 -10.82 22.38 8.71
CA THR A 45 -10.84 22.31 10.18
C THR A 45 -10.65 20.88 10.68
N THR A 46 -10.28 20.74 11.95
CA THR A 46 -10.16 19.44 12.62
C THR A 46 -11.51 18.71 12.62
N GLU A 47 -12.60 19.44 12.85
CA GLU A 47 -13.95 18.88 12.86
C GLU A 47 -14.34 18.31 11.49
N LEU A 48 -14.13 19.06 10.41
CA LEU A 48 -14.43 18.63 9.05
C LEU A 48 -13.61 17.39 8.66
N ALA A 49 -12.31 17.41 8.98
CA ALA A 49 -11.43 16.27 8.72
C ALA A 49 -11.88 15.01 9.48
N LEU A 50 -12.31 15.14 10.74
CA LEU A 50 -12.82 14.03 11.54
C LEU A 50 -14.13 13.48 10.99
N ARG A 51 -15.08 14.36 10.66
CA ARG A 51 -16.38 13.98 10.12
C ARG A 51 -16.21 13.24 8.80
N TRP A 52 -15.39 13.78 7.90
CA TRP A 52 -15.03 13.14 6.63
C TRP A 52 -14.33 11.79 6.80
N ALA A 53 -13.37 11.69 7.72
CA ALA A 53 -12.61 10.46 7.92
C ALA A 53 -13.51 9.30 8.38
N ARG A 54 -14.60 9.60 9.11
CA ARG A 54 -15.59 8.64 9.62
C ARG A 54 -16.75 8.32 8.67
N LEU A 55 -16.83 8.94 7.48
CA LEU A 55 -17.91 8.66 6.52
C LEU A 55 -18.06 7.18 6.15
N PRO A 56 -16.97 6.40 5.89
CA PRO A 56 -17.12 4.98 5.58
C PRO A 56 -17.64 4.20 6.78
N GLN A 57 -18.76 3.49 6.59
CA GLN A 57 -19.36 2.61 7.59
C GLN A 57 -18.90 1.16 7.39
N ASN A 58 -18.99 0.34 8.45
CA ASN A 58 -18.63 -1.08 8.43
C ASN A 58 -17.19 -1.37 7.97
N VAL A 59 -16.26 -0.44 8.27
CA VAL A 59 -14.83 -0.60 8.01
C VAL A 59 -14.04 -0.76 9.31
N ALA A 60 -12.90 -1.42 9.24
CA ALA A 60 -11.99 -1.49 10.38
C ALA A 60 -11.48 -0.08 10.79
N PRO A 61 -11.30 0.21 12.10
CA PRO A 61 -10.89 1.54 12.59
C PRO A 61 -9.62 2.10 11.95
N ILE A 62 -8.71 1.23 11.51
CA ILE A 62 -7.49 1.60 10.78
C ILE A 62 -7.77 2.38 9.49
N ASN A 63 -8.93 2.16 8.85
CA ASN A 63 -9.33 2.93 7.67
C ASN A 63 -9.59 4.39 8.02
N TRP A 64 -10.28 4.67 9.13
CA TRP A 64 -10.51 6.04 9.58
C TRP A 64 -9.20 6.70 10.01
N ALA A 65 -8.32 5.98 10.70
CA ALA A 65 -7.00 6.48 11.09
C ALA A 65 -6.13 6.82 9.86
N HIS A 66 -6.13 5.98 8.81
CA HIS A 66 -5.43 6.26 7.56
C HIS A 66 -6.00 7.48 6.83
N ARG A 67 -7.32 7.61 6.75
CA ARG A 67 -7.98 8.79 6.15
C ARG A 67 -7.58 10.06 6.88
N LEU A 68 -7.70 10.08 8.22
CA LEU A 68 -7.30 11.23 9.02
C LEU A 68 -5.79 11.50 8.94
N GLY A 69 -4.97 10.46 8.80
CA GLY A 69 -3.54 10.57 8.53
C GLY A 69 -3.23 11.32 7.24
N ALA A 70 -3.93 10.98 6.15
CA ALA A 70 -3.81 11.68 4.87
C ALA A 70 -4.26 13.14 4.98
N ALA A 71 -5.43 13.37 5.60
CA ALA A 71 -5.94 14.72 5.84
C ALA A 71 -4.97 15.57 6.66
N ARG A 72 -4.35 15.00 7.71
CA ARG A 72 -3.34 15.68 8.52
C ARG A 72 -2.12 16.10 7.70
N GLY A 73 -1.58 15.20 6.88
CA GLY A 73 -0.43 15.52 6.02
C GLY A 73 -0.75 16.62 5.01
N PHE A 74 -1.96 16.64 4.47
CA PHE A 74 -2.44 17.69 3.59
C PHE A 74 -2.70 19.01 4.32
N ALA A 75 -3.29 18.97 5.52
CA ALA A 75 -3.52 20.13 6.37
C ALA A 75 -2.20 20.82 6.77
N THR A 76 -1.14 20.05 7.05
CA THR A 76 0.19 20.60 7.30
C THR A 76 0.72 21.39 6.09
N TYR A 77 0.46 20.92 4.87
CA TYR A 77 0.80 21.67 3.66
C TYR A 77 -0.08 22.94 3.53
N LEU A 78 -1.39 22.81 3.66
CA LEU A 78 -2.33 23.93 3.55
C LEU A 78 -2.07 25.02 4.59
N LYS A 79 -1.64 24.69 5.81
CA LYS A 79 -1.27 25.66 6.85
C LYS A 79 -0.17 26.64 6.41
N THR A 80 0.68 26.24 5.46
CA THR A 80 1.73 27.11 4.91
C THR A 80 1.19 28.14 3.91
N ILE A 81 -0.04 27.95 3.43
CA ILE A 81 -0.72 28.79 2.43
C ILE A 81 -1.84 29.60 3.07
N ASN A 82 -2.68 28.94 3.87
CA ASN A 82 -3.79 29.55 4.61
C ASN A 82 -3.59 29.32 6.13
N PRO A 83 -3.25 30.38 6.89
CA PRO A 83 -3.07 30.33 8.33
C PRO A 83 -4.31 29.86 9.11
N ASP A 84 -5.52 29.94 8.57
CA ASP A 84 -6.75 29.53 9.25
C ASP A 84 -6.99 28.01 9.18
N THR A 85 -6.22 27.29 8.35
CA THR A 85 -6.28 25.82 8.31
C THR A 85 -5.93 25.23 9.67
N GLU A 86 -6.68 24.26 10.15
CA GLU A 86 -6.34 23.49 11.35
C GLU A 86 -5.66 22.17 10.98
N ILE A 87 -4.69 21.75 11.79
CA ILE A 87 -4.03 20.46 11.62
C ILE A 87 -4.61 19.49 12.65
N PRO A 88 -5.33 18.42 12.25
CA PRO A 88 -5.88 17.46 13.19
C PRO A 88 -4.78 16.82 14.05
N ALA A 89 -4.92 16.85 15.37
CA ALA A 89 -3.96 16.22 16.28
C ALA A 89 -3.77 14.72 16.00
N PRO A 90 -2.57 14.15 16.30
CA PRO A 90 -2.38 12.71 16.30
C PRO A 90 -3.29 12.05 17.35
N GLY A 91 -3.66 10.78 17.13
CA GLY A 91 -4.42 10.00 18.11
C GLY A 91 -5.93 10.26 18.21
N LEU A 92 -6.49 11.24 17.48
CA LEU A 92 -7.94 11.52 17.50
C LEU A 92 -8.81 10.35 17.00
N LEU A 93 -8.25 9.49 16.15
CA LEU A 93 -8.85 8.22 15.71
C LEU A 93 -7.84 7.10 15.98
N PRO A 94 -7.78 6.57 17.20
CA PRO A 94 -6.87 5.50 17.52
C PRO A 94 -7.32 4.24 16.78
N ALA A 95 -6.39 3.63 16.07
CA ALA A 95 -6.57 2.32 15.47
C ALA A 95 -5.51 1.39 16.05
N SER A 96 -5.86 0.70 17.13
CA SER A 96 -5.10 -0.46 17.57
C SER A 96 -5.68 -1.67 16.86
N ALA A 97 -5.02 -2.12 15.79
CA ALA A 97 -5.22 -3.46 15.30
C ALA A 97 -4.10 -4.32 15.91
N PRO A 98 -4.41 -5.38 16.68
CA PRO A 98 -3.37 -6.29 17.12
C PRO A 98 -2.68 -6.85 15.87
N ARG A 99 -1.35 -6.90 15.90
CA ARG A 99 -0.59 -7.52 14.81
C ARG A 99 -1.07 -8.97 14.72
N PRO A 100 -1.59 -9.43 13.58
CA PRO A 100 -2.05 -10.81 13.46
C PRO A 100 -0.87 -11.74 13.73
N THR A 101 -1.08 -12.75 14.57
CA THR A 101 -0.09 -13.81 14.78
C THR A 101 0.12 -14.53 13.45
N PRO A 102 1.36 -14.58 12.92
CA PRO A 102 1.61 -15.25 11.65
C PRO A 102 1.35 -16.75 11.80
N TYR A 103 0.70 -17.34 10.80
CA TYR A 103 0.65 -18.79 10.67
C TYR A 103 1.97 -19.29 10.05
N LEU A 104 2.67 -20.17 10.77
CA LEU A 104 3.90 -20.80 10.29
C LEU A 104 3.53 -22.02 9.45
N TRP A 105 3.84 -21.96 8.16
CA TRP A 105 3.56 -23.03 7.21
C TRP A 105 4.57 -24.16 7.37
N SER A 106 4.08 -25.39 7.59
CA SER A 106 4.94 -26.58 7.55
C SER A 106 5.23 -26.98 6.09
N PRO A 107 6.28 -27.78 5.83
CA PRO A 107 6.52 -28.34 4.49
C PRO A 107 5.31 -29.08 3.92
N THR A 108 4.55 -29.77 4.78
CA THR A 108 3.31 -30.46 4.40
C THR A 108 2.22 -29.49 3.95
N ASP A 109 2.06 -28.36 4.64
CA ASP A 109 1.06 -27.35 4.28
C ASP A 109 1.41 -26.68 2.93
N VAL A 110 2.70 -26.41 2.71
CA VAL A 110 3.20 -25.90 1.42
C VAL A 110 2.92 -26.92 0.31
N GLY A 111 3.23 -28.20 0.51
CA GLY A 111 2.97 -29.24 -0.49
C GLY A 111 1.48 -29.35 -0.87
N ARG A 112 0.58 -29.29 0.13
CA ARG A 112 -0.88 -29.26 -0.10
C ARG A 112 -1.32 -28.02 -0.87
N LEU A 113 -0.77 -26.85 -0.55
CA LEU A 113 -1.07 -25.61 -1.27
C LEU A 113 -0.67 -25.72 -2.74
N LEU A 114 0.54 -26.20 -3.03
CA LEU A 114 1.02 -26.37 -4.40
C LEU A 114 0.14 -27.34 -5.18
N GLN A 115 -0.20 -28.49 -4.60
CA GLN A 115 -1.11 -29.46 -5.23
C GLN A 115 -2.50 -28.87 -5.51
N ALA A 116 -3.02 -28.03 -4.60
CA ALA A 116 -4.32 -27.39 -4.78
C ALA A 116 -4.32 -26.41 -5.97
N THR A 117 -3.18 -25.81 -6.32
CA THR A 117 -3.09 -24.91 -7.49
C THR A 117 -3.44 -25.61 -8.81
N HIS A 118 -3.23 -26.93 -8.91
CA HIS A 118 -3.54 -27.73 -10.11
C HIS A 118 -5.04 -27.79 -10.43
N GLN A 119 -5.89 -27.47 -9.45
CA GLN A 119 -7.34 -27.37 -9.62
C GLN A 119 -7.75 -26.06 -10.29
N LEU A 120 -6.87 -25.06 -10.33
CA LEU A 120 -7.17 -23.78 -10.97
C LEU A 120 -7.33 -23.94 -12.49
N ARG A 121 -8.19 -23.09 -13.04
CA ARG A 121 -8.42 -22.96 -14.48
C ARG A 121 -8.33 -21.48 -14.87
N PRO A 122 -7.82 -21.15 -16.07
CA PRO A 122 -7.20 -22.06 -17.06
C PRO A 122 -5.83 -22.61 -16.59
N LEU A 123 -5.23 -23.55 -17.34
CA LEU A 123 -3.95 -24.18 -16.99
C LEU A 123 -2.84 -23.16 -16.67
N LEU A 124 -2.77 -22.06 -17.43
CA LEU A 124 -1.82 -20.98 -17.18
C LEU A 124 -1.93 -20.45 -15.74
N ARG A 125 -3.15 -20.31 -15.20
CA ARG A 125 -3.36 -19.87 -13.83
C ARG A 125 -2.80 -20.88 -12.82
N ALA A 126 -2.99 -22.19 -13.06
CA ALA A 126 -2.45 -23.23 -12.19
C ALA A 126 -0.93 -23.15 -12.11
N VAL A 127 -0.24 -23.20 -13.26
CA VAL A 127 1.23 -23.18 -13.29
C VAL A 127 1.82 -21.86 -12.77
N THR A 128 1.15 -20.71 -13.00
CA THR A 128 1.58 -19.43 -12.43
C THR A 128 1.49 -19.41 -10.91
N HIS A 129 0.41 -19.91 -10.32
CA HIS A 129 0.26 -19.91 -8.85
C HIS A 129 1.19 -20.94 -8.19
N GLU A 130 1.36 -22.10 -8.82
CA GLU A 130 2.33 -23.10 -8.36
C GLU A 130 3.75 -22.53 -8.32
N ALA A 131 4.19 -21.91 -9.42
CA ALA A 131 5.51 -21.27 -9.50
C ALA A 131 5.66 -20.14 -8.47
N LEU A 132 4.65 -19.27 -8.33
CA LEU A 132 4.69 -18.15 -7.38
C LEU A 132 4.79 -18.62 -5.93
N PHE A 133 3.93 -19.56 -5.52
CA PHE A 133 3.93 -20.05 -4.15
C PHE A 133 5.16 -20.90 -3.85
N GLY A 134 5.58 -21.74 -4.80
CA GLY A 134 6.81 -22.54 -4.68
C GLY A 134 8.04 -21.64 -4.53
N LEU A 135 8.13 -20.58 -5.34
CA LEU A 135 9.23 -19.62 -5.26
C LEU A 135 9.27 -18.90 -3.91
N ILE A 136 8.13 -18.41 -3.41
CA ILE A 136 8.06 -17.73 -2.10
C ILE A 136 8.45 -18.70 -0.99
N ALA A 137 7.95 -19.94 -1.02
CA ALA A 137 8.27 -20.95 -0.01
C ALA A 137 9.77 -21.31 0.00
N ALA A 138 10.40 -21.39 -1.19
CA ALA A 138 11.81 -21.78 -1.31
C ALA A 138 12.80 -20.64 -1.03
N SER A 139 12.41 -19.38 -1.24
CA SER A 139 13.31 -18.22 -1.15
C SER A 139 13.03 -17.27 0.02
N GLY A 140 11.85 -17.37 0.65
CA GLY A 140 11.44 -16.47 1.73
C GLY A 140 11.25 -15.00 1.31
N MET A 141 11.18 -14.71 0.01
CA MET A 141 10.98 -13.35 -0.48
C MET A 141 9.57 -12.83 -0.21
N ARG A 142 9.41 -11.50 -0.24
CA ARG A 142 8.09 -10.88 -0.06
C ARG A 142 7.26 -11.07 -1.31
N LEU A 143 5.94 -11.20 -1.14
CA LEU A 143 5.00 -11.32 -2.26
C LEU A 143 5.15 -10.21 -3.30
N GLY A 144 5.33 -8.96 -2.87
CA GLY A 144 5.52 -7.82 -3.78
C GLY A 144 6.82 -7.90 -4.59
N GLU A 145 7.86 -8.53 -4.04
CA GLU A 145 9.13 -8.76 -4.74
C GLU A 145 8.93 -9.86 -5.80
N ALA A 146 8.29 -10.98 -5.43
CA ALA A 146 7.98 -12.06 -6.36
C ALA A 146 7.09 -11.63 -7.54
N LEU A 147 6.06 -10.81 -7.27
CA LEU A 147 5.16 -10.27 -8.29
C LEU A 147 5.83 -9.21 -9.18
N GLY A 148 6.94 -8.62 -8.73
CA GLY A 148 7.69 -7.60 -9.46
C GLY A 148 8.80 -8.16 -10.35
N LEU A 149 9.09 -9.47 -10.29
CA LEU A 149 10.14 -10.09 -11.10
C LEU A 149 9.82 -9.99 -12.59
N SER A 150 10.81 -9.52 -13.35
CA SER A 150 10.86 -9.64 -14.80
C SER A 150 11.62 -10.91 -15.21
N ARG A 151 11.65 -11.22 -16.51
CA ARG A 151 12.42 -12.36 -17.03
C ARG A 151 13.93 -12.16 -16.85
N ASP A 152 14.40 -10.93 -16.95
CA ASP A 152 15.82 -10.58 -16.87
C ASP A 152 16.35 -10.66 -15.43
N ASP A 153 15.45 -10.66 -14.45
CA ASP A 153 15.79 -10.81 -13.03
C ASP A 153 16.06 -12.27 -12.63
N VAL A 154 15.78 -13.24 -13.51
CA VAL A 154 15.81 -14.68 -13.20
C VAL A 154 16.94 -15.36 -13.98
N ASN A 155 18.03 -15.67 -13.28
CA ASN A 155 19.11 -16.48 -13.82
C ASN A 155 19.01 -17.91 -13.26
N LEU A 156 18.33 -18.80 -13.99
CA LEU A 156 18.20 -20.21 -13.57
C LEU A 156 19.50 -21.00 -13.76
N THR A 157 20.41 -20.57 -14.63
CA THR A 157 21.70 -21.22 -14.86
C THR A 157 22.59 -21.14 -13.63
N ASP A 158 22.67 -19.96 -13.01
CA ASP A 158 23.44 -19.75 -11.78
C ASP A 158 22.59 -19.87 -10.52
N GLY A 159 21.29 -20.17 -10.67
CA GLY A 159 20.33 -20.23 -9.57
C GLY A 159 20.24 -18.93 -8.78
N LEU A 160 20.08 -17.80 -9.46
CA LEU A 160 20.15 -16.47 -8.85
C LEU A 160 18.98 -15.60 -9.29
N LEU A 161 18.34 -14.95 -8.32
CA LEU A 161 17.33 -13.93 -8.56
C LEU A 161 17.85 -12.55 -8.21
N THR A 162 17.60 -11.58 -9.07
CA THR A 162 17.91 -10.17 -8.84
C THR A 162 16.63 -9.42 -8.50
N ILE A 163 16.45 -9.07 -7.23
CA ILE A 163 15.25 -8.33 -6.82
C ILE A 163 15.53 -6.84 -6.97
N GLN A 164 14.89 -6.23 -7.96
CA GLN A 164 14.92 -4.79 -8.20
C GLN A 164 13.84 -4.08 -7.37
N GLU A 165 14.05 -2.79 -7.11
CA GLU A 165 13.02 -1.88 -6.59
C GLU A 165 12.25 -2.39 -5.35
N THR A 166 12.96 -2.94 -4.36
CA THR A 166 12.33 -3.29 -3.08
C THR A 166 11.73 -2.03 -2.40
N LYS A 167 10.93 -2.19 -1.34
CA LYS A 167 10.54 -1.05 -0.50
C LYS A 167 11.83 -0.31 -0.10
N PHE A 168 11.97 0.96 -0.53
CA PHE A 168 13.17 1.82 -0.43
C PHE A 168 14.19 1.77 -1.59
N GLY A 169 13.89 1.14 -2.73
CA GLY A 169 14.73 1.21 -3.93
C GLY A 169 16.06 0.46 -3.82
N HIS A 170 16.15 -0.53 -2.93
CA HIS A 170 17.36 -1.33 -2.79
C HIS A 170 17.27 -2.58 -3.69
N THR A 171 18.38 -2.91 -4.34
CA THR A 171 18.54 -4.16 -5.09
C THR A 171 19.19 -5.21 -4.20
N ARG A 172 18.76 -6.47 -4.29
CA ARG A 172 19.44 -7.59 -3.62
C ARG A 172 19.42 -8.86 -4.47
N LEU A 173 20.43 -9.70 -4.27
CA LEU A 173 20.53 -11.02 -4.87
C LEU A 173 19.96 -12.08 -3.94
N VAL A 174 19.19 -13.03 -4.49
CA VAL A 174 18.62 -14.17 -3.77
C VAL A 174 19.03 -15.46 -4.47
N PRO A 175 20.00 -16.20 -3.92
CA PRO A 175 20.36 -17.52 -4.42
C PRO A 175 19.21 -18.51 -4.23
N LEU A 176 19.02 -19.38 -5.22
CA LEU A 176 18.08 -20.49 -5.21
C LEU A 176 18.83 -21.78 -4.94
N HIS A 177 18.20 -22.66 -4.18
CA HIS A 177 18.73 -24.00 -3.97
C HIS A 177 18.64 -24.81 -5.29
N PRO A 178 19.60 -25.70 -5.61
CA PRO A 178 19.58 -26.48 -6.85
C PRO A 178 18.34 -27.34 -7.09
N THR A 179 17.56 -27.63 -6.04
CA THR A 179 16.29 -28.37 -6.16
C THR A 179 15.12 -27.48 -6.61
N VAL A 180 15.35 -26.18 -6.81
CA VAL A 180 14.35 -25.16 -7.20
C VAL A 180 14.55 -24.74 -8.66
N THR A 181 15.78 -24.84 -9.18
CA THR A 181 16.21 -24.45 -10.53
C THR A 181 16.03 -25.57 -11.55
#